data_AF-A0A2D8RPC6-F1
#
_entry.id   AF-A0A2D8RPC6-F1
#
_cell.length_a   1.000
_cell.length_b   1.000
_cell.length_c   1.000
_cell.angle_alpha   90.00
_cell.angle_beta   90.00
_cell.angle_gamma   90.00
#
_symmetry.space_group_name_H-M   'P 1'
#
loop_
_entity.id
_entity.type
_entity.pdbx_description
1 polymer ?
#
loop_
_entity_poly.entity_id
_entity_poly.type
_entity_poly.pdbx_seq_one_letter_code
_entity_poly.pdbx_strand_id
1 'polypeptide(L)'
;MTLIVEEIEDSDGDGEEEAPSLLFGMRSACHIDPIEFARQLSQGLEELLADPDLTDEAVLKLSQDYVREVAAHEVGHVLGLRHNFAGSLDADMSPKELDAFIKDYISGNDLEKYANRTTSSSSMEYTEFKAAVFIGWKMKTQDAPLEHDKGAIRWGYFDDKGVVEEKMLFGTDSDVSTFGDIQRFDYGTDPLLAMYQEITGQLRFLPNSVIERFIQARAPRDPRDREPLETVNLSVKRYASRLASAYGGMLSWFRSETRSRRVENDFDFIGDLNKEERIKAHWDYLNRQLETLGGVDRVLFSYLPVDMELKLKGELEDVAIAPKIDSEQMAKRLEDLLDTDTYASFVGLDEETYAWTEEEKSIIVDRGTSLFHELEEAVIVEILKRYEKAPRDLGLLATGALSEDDAVAEMEKRIIELAKSVLAEKSDSARIRGKVDKALVEVIDFQYEHETRLAAAKALNDKTGSFPAWAKEAKEKLHEQLKKAVEEALNIGHFKNFEDGLLSRSLREWYLKQQEILKLLPPAKKAPSNGKSS
;
A
#
# COMPACT_ATOMS: atom_id res chain seq x y z
N MET A 1 -36.13 9.74 22.28
CA MET A 1 -36.57 9.44 23.66
C MET A 1 -35.46 9.92 24.58
N THR A 2 -35.74 10.95 25.37
CA THR A 2 -34.78 11.72 26.16
C THR A 2 -34.21 10.87 27.29
N LEU A 3 -32.88 10.76 27.41
CA LEU A 3 -32.23 10.18 28.57
C LEU A 3 -31.41 11.26 29.29
N ILE A 4 -31.67 11.30 30.59
CA ILE A 4 -31.17 12.23 31.60
C ILE A 4 -29.74 11.83 31.95
N VAL A 5 -28.88 12.84 32.04
CA VAL A 5 -27.50 12.74 32.54
C VAL A 5 -27.56 12.79 34.07
N GLU A 6 -27.17 11.72 34.74
CA GLU A 6 -26.79 11.74 36.16
C GLU A 6 -25.27 11.62 36.26
N GLU A 7 -24.67 12.57 36.98
CA GLU A 7 -23.25 12.62 37.34
C GLU A 7 -22.87 11.43 38.24
N ILE A 8 -21.74 10.79 37.94
CA ILE A 8 -21.08 9.85 38.85
C ILE A 8 -19.71 10.45 39.20
N GLU A 9 -19.50 10.64 40.50
CA GLU A 9 -18.29 11.15 41.14
C GLU A 9 -17.09 10.20 40.96
N ASP A 10 -15.92 10.80 40.80
CA ASP A 10 -14.61 10.14 40.72
C ASP A 10 -14.30 9.27 41.95
N SER A 11 -13.91 8.01 41.73
CA SER A 11 -13.09 7.26 42.68
C SER A 11 -12.02 6.46 41.96
N ASP A 12 -10.76 6.86 42.16
CA ASP A 12 -9.56 6.16 41.74
C ASP A 12 -9.51 4.72 42.26
N GLY A 13 -9.31 3.77 41.35
CA GLY A 13 -9.14 2.35 41.67
C GLY A 13 -8.69 1.55 40.45
N ASP A 14 -7.39 1.31 40.36
CA ASP A 14 -6.74 0.46 39.36
C ASP A 14 -7.30 -0.97 39.40
N GLY A 15 -7.87 -1.42 38.28
CA GLY A 15 -8.34 -2.79 38.08
C GLY A 15 -9.06 -2.92 36.76
N GLU A 16 -8.35 -3.38 35.72
CA GLU A 16 -8.96 -3.83 34.47
C GLU A 16 -9.90 -5.02 34.74
N GLU A 17 -11.20 -4.77 34.84
CA GLU A 17 -12.23 -5.81 34.80
C GLU A 17 -12.68 -6.02 33.36
N GLU A 18 -12.24 -7.13 32.78
CA GLU A 18 -12.78 -7.72 31.56
C GLU A 18 -14.28 -8.00 31.71
N ALA A 19 -15.07 -7.55 30.74
CA ALA A 19 -16.49 -7.90 30.65
C ALA A 19 -16.68 -9.41 30.41
N PRO A 20 -17.66 -10.07 31.07
CA PRO A 20 -17.74 -11.53 31.09
C PRO A 20 -18.31 -12.07 29.78
N SER A 21 -17.50 -12.90 29.10
CA SER A 21 -17.94 -13.80 28.03
C SER A 21 -18.92 -14.83 28.59
N LEU A 22 -20.18 -14.81 28.15
CA LEU A 22 -21.16 -15.85 28.51
C LEU A 22 -21.48 -16.72 27.30
N LEU A 23 -21.18 -18.02 27.50
CA LEU A 23 -21.56 -19.22 26.73
C LEU A 23 -20.64 -19.61 25.56
N PHE A 24 -19.80 -20.62 25.84
CA PHE A 24 -18.75 -21.26 25.03
C PHE A 24 -17.36 -20.60 25.09
N GLY A 25 -16.61 -20.94 26.15
CA GLY A 25 -15.17 -20.73 26.20
C GLY A 25 -14.43 -21.67 25.24
N MET A 26 -14.42 -21.34 23.95
CA MET A 26 -13.31 -21.65 23.07
C MET A 26 -12.33 -20.49 23.19
N ARG A 27 -11.08 -20.76 23.60
CA ARG A 27 -9.98 -19.90 23.14
C ARG A 27 -10.03 -20.01 21.62
N SER A 28 -10.39 -18.95 20.89
CA SER A 28 -10.50 -19.06 19.45
C SER A 28 -9.13 -19.46 18.89
N ALA A 29 -9.06 -20.60 18.21
CA ALA A 29 -7.84 -21.06 17.54
C ALA A 29 -7.45 -20.08 16.42
N CYS A 30 -8.46 -19.42 15.84
CA CYS A 30 -8.34 -18.35 14.88
C CYS A 30 -8.41 -16.99 15.59
N HIS A 31 -7.36 -16.16 15.47
CA HIS A 31 -7.39 -14.76 15.89
C HIS A 31 -7.33 -13.86 14.65
N ILE A 32 -8.48 -13.76 13.98
CA ILE A 32 -8.67 -12.92 12.80
C ILE A 32 -9.30 -11.59 13.23
N ASP A 33 -8.76 -10.46 12.76
CA ASP A 33 -9.44 -9.19 12.92
C ASP A 33 -10.67 -9.20 12.00
N PRO A 34 -11.91 -9.10 12.54
CA PRO A 34 -13.12 -9.12 11.72
C PRO A 34 -13.15 -8.03 10.65
N ILE A 35 -12.51 -6.89 10.90
CA ILE A 35 -12.43 -5.78 9.95
C ILE A 35 -11.47 -6.13 8.81
N GLU A 36 -10.32 -6.73 9.14
CA GLU A 36 -9.33 -7.17 8.16
C GLU A 36 -9.91 -8.26 7.23
N PHE A 37 -10.59 -9.25 7.82
CA PHE A 37 -11.27 -10.30 7.08
C PHE A 37 -12.36 -9.76 6.14
N ALA A 38 -13.25 -8.93 6.67
CA ALA A 38 -14.31 -8.32 5.88
C ALA A 38 -13.74 -7.49 4.72
N ARG A 39 -12.63 -6.78 4.96
CA ARG A 39 -11.93 -5.99 3.93
C ARG A 39 -11.36 -6.88 2.82
N GLN A 40 -10.77 -8.03 3.17
CA GLN A 40 -10.19 -8.93 2.18
C GLN A 40 -11.26 -9.63 1.35
N LEU A 41 -12.29 -10.14 2.01
CA LEU A 41 -13.45 -10.71 1.33
C LEU A 41 -14.13 -9.67 0.41
N SER A 42 -14.34 -8.44 0.88
CA SER A 42 -14.90 -7.35 0.06
C SER A 42 -14.06 -7.08 -1.19
N GLN A 43 -12.72 -7.03 -1.07
CA GLN A 43 -11.85 -6.81 -2.23
C GLN A 43 -11.96 -7.94 -3.26
N GLY A 44 -11.90 -9.20 -2.82
CA GLY A 44 -12.02 -10.35 -3.71
C GLY A 44 -13.38 -10.41 -4.40
N LEU A 45 -14.46 -10.05 -3.68
CA LEU A 45 -15.81 -10.01 -4.22
C LEU A 45 -16.04 -8.80 -5.14
N GLU A 46 -15.51 -7.61 -4.82
CA GLU A 46 -15.62 -6.40 -5.66
C GLU A 46 -15.04 -6.64 -7.05
N GLU A 47 -13.90 -7.32 -7.14
CA GLU A 47 -13.33 -7.69 -8.42
C GLU A 47 -14.20 -8.68 -9.20
N LEU A 48 -14.78 -9.67 -8.52
CA LEU A 48 -15.67 -10.65 -9.13
C LEU A 48 -16.96 -10.03 -9.63
N LEU A 49 -17.56 -9.13 -8.84
CA LEU A 49 -18.78 -8.42 -9.19
C LEU A 49 -18.59 -7.49 -10.40
N ALA A 50 -17.35 -7.08 -10.68
CA ALA A 50 -17.03 -6.33 -11.88
C ALA A 50 -16.95 -7.20 -13.16
N ASP A 51 -17.01 -8.53 -13.06
CA ASP A 51 -16.97 -9.45 -14.21
C ASP A 51 -18.39 -9.65 -14.80
N PRO A 52 -18.64 -9.26 -16.07
CA PRO A 52 -19.95 -9.40 -16.70
C PRO A 52 -20.38 -10.86 -16.94
N ASP A 53 -19.45 -11.81 -16.91
CA ASP A 53 -19.74 -13.24 -17.08
C ASP A 53 -20.14 -13.92 -15.75
N LEU A 54 -20.16 -13.18 -14.63
CA LEU A 54 -20.54 -13.71 -13.32
C LEU A 54 -22.04 -14.05 -13.26
N THR A 55 -22.34 -15.31 -12.92
CA THR A 55 -23.71 -15.84 -12.75
C THR A 55 -23.97 -16.27 -11.30
N ASP A 56 -25.23 -16.32 -10.88
CA ASP A 56 -25.62 -16.84 -9.55
C ASP A 56 -25.09 -18.26 -9.31
N GLU A 57 -25.11 -19.11 -10.36
CA GLU A 57 -24.53 -20.44 -10.30
C GLU A 57 -23.02 -20.42 -10.08
N ALA A 58 -22.30 -19.49 -10.71
CA ALA A 58 -20.86 -19.29 -10.47
C ALA A 58 -20.61 -18.81 -9.03
N VAL A 59 -21.37 -17.83 -8.55
CA VAL A 59 -21.28 -17.32 -7.16
C VAL A 59 -21.51 -18.43 -6.14
N LEU A 60 -22.52 -19.27 -6.35
CA LEU A 60 -22.78 -20.42 -5.48
C LEU A 60 -21.61 -21.41 -5.47
N LYS A 61 -21.03 -21.72 -6.64
CA LYS A 61 -19.88 -22.61 -6.75
C LYS A 61 -18.63 -22.04 -6.05
N LEU A 62 -18.31 -20.77 -6.29
CA LEU A 62 -17.23 -20.04 -5.62
C LEU A 62 -17.41 -20.12 -4.09
N SER A 63 -18.62 -19.85 -3.61
CA SER A 63 -18.96 -19.91 -2.18
C SER A 63 -18.79 -21.32 -1.59
N GLN A 64 -19.20 -22.36 -2.33
CA GLN A 64 -19.05 -23.75 -1.89
C GLN A 64 -17.58 -24.18 -1.81
N ASP A 65 -16.74 -23.75 -2.74
CA ASP A 65 -15.32 -24.07 -2.73
C ASP A 65 -14.59 -23.28 -1.63
N TYR A 66 -14.93 -22.01 -1.42
CA TYR A 66 -14.46 -21.24 -0.26
C TYR A 66 -14.80 -21.92 1.08
N VAL A 67 -16.07 -22.33 1.28
CA VAL A 67 -16.49 -23.05 2.51
C VAL A 67 -15.78 -24.39 2.66
N ARG A 68 -15.41 -25.07 1.57
CA ARG A 68 -14.67 -26.33 1.62
C ARG A 68 -13.26 -26.13 2.17
N GLU A 69 -12.57 -25.07 1.74
CA GLU A 69 -11.26 -24.70 2.27
C GLU A 69 -11.34 -24.34 3.76
N VAL A 70 -12.30 -23.49 4.15
CA VAL A 70 -12.52 -23.14 5.56
C VAL A 70 -12.83 -24.37 6.41
N ALA A 71 -13.66 -25.30 5.92
CA ALA A 71 -13.95 -26.52 6.66
C ALA A 71 -12.68 -27.39 6.86
N ALA A 72 -11.81 -27.46 5.86
CA ALA A 72 -10.53 -28.16 5.99
C ALA A 72 -9.59 -27.47 6.99
N HIS A 73 -9.52 -26.14 6.98
CA HIS A 73 -8.78 -25.31 7.94
C HIS A 73 -9.20 -25.62 9.39
N GLU A 74 -10.50 -25.55 9.68
CA GLU A 74 -11.03 -25.79 11.02
C GLU A 74 -10.83 -27.24 11.47
N VAL A 75 -10.98 -28.21 10.56
CA VAL A 75 -10.65 -29.61 10.86
C VAL A 75 -9.15 -29.77 11.15
N GLY A 76 -8.28 -29.05 10.45
CA GLY A 76 -6.85 -28.99 10.74
C GLY A 76 -6.56 -28.54 12.16
N HIS A 77 -7.26 -27.50 12.65
CA HIS A 77 -7.17 -27.09 14.05
C HIS A 77 -7.63 -28.17 15.04
N VAL A 78 -8.73 -28.87 14.75
CA VAL A 78 -9.19 -30.01 15.57
C VAL A 78 -8.14 -31.12 15.61
N LEU A 79 -7.39 -31.32 14.52
CA LEU A 79 -6.27 -32.25 14.41
C LEU A 79 -4.96 -31.69 14.99
N GLY A 80 -4.96 -30.49 15.57
CA GLY A 80 -3.80 -29.90 16.25
C GLY A 80 -2.84 -29.11 15.35
N LEU A 81 -3.22 -28.83 14.10
CA LEU A 81 -2.45 -27.95 13.23
C LEU A 81 -2.62 -26.49 13.66
N ARG A 82 -1.53 -25.73 13.56
CA ARG A 82 -1.52 -24.26 13.73
C ARG A 82 -1.59 -23.60 12.37
N HIS A 83 -1.84 -22.29 12.36
CA HIS A 83 -1.72 -21.52 11.13
C HIS A 83 -0.32 -21.67 10.51
N ASN A 84 -0.28 -21.72 9.19
CA ASN A 84 0.94 -21.65 8.39
C ASN A 84 0.84 -20.56 7.32
N PHE A 85 1.15 -19.33 7.70
CA PHE A 85 1.28 -18.14 6.85
C PHE A 85 2.57 -18.11 6.02
N ALA A 86 3.33 -19.20 5.99
CA ALA A 86 4.44 -19.38 5.04
C ALA A 86 4.03 -20.27 3.86
N GLY A 87 2.76 -20.68 3.80
CA GLY A 87 2.25 -21.59 2.78
C GLY A 87 2.25 -20.95 1.39
N SER A 88 1.88 -19.67 1.31
CA SER A 88 1.83 -18.86 0.09
C SER A 88 3.20 -18.70 -0.55
N LEU A 89 4.26 -18.74 0.27
CA LEU A 89 5.63 -18.67 -0.23
C LEU A 89 5.92 -19.83 -1.19
N ASP A 90 5.36 -21.02 -0.96
CA ASP A 90 5.53 -22.21 -1.82
C ASP A 90 4.51 -22.29 -2.98
N ALA A 91 3.79 -21.20 -3.26
CA ALA A 91 2.97 -21.10 -4.46
C ALA A 91 3.80 -21.32 -5.73
N ASP A 92 3.19 -21.88 -6.78
CA ASP A 92 3.80 -21.91 -8.12
C ASP A 92 3.00 -21.11 -9.13
N MET A 93 1.76 -20.76 -8.79
CA MET A 93 0.85 -19.98 -9.61
C MET A 93 1.14 -18.49 -9.46
N SER A 94 1.12 -17.75 -10.57
CA SER A 94 1.25 -16.30 -10.58
C SER A 94 -0.11 -15.61 -10.35
N PRO A 95 -0.15 -14.29 -10.04
CA PRO A 95 -1.42 -13.58 -9.83
C PRO A 95 -2.27 -13.61 -11.10
N LYS A 96 -1.64 -13.42 -12.26
CA LYS A 96 -2.31 -13.48 -13.56
C LYS A 96 -2.85 -14.87 -13.89
N GLU A 97 -2.16 -15.93 -13.50
CA GLU A 97 -2.67 -17.29 -13.66
C GLU A 97 -3.85 -17.59 -12.74
N LEU A 98 -3.83 -17.07 -11.51
CA LEU A 98 -4.96 -17.18 -10.58
C LEU A 98 -6.18 -16.40 -11.10
N ASP A 99 -5.97 -15.19 -11.63
CA ASP A 99 -7.03 -14.43 -12.30
C ASP A 99 -7.61 -15.18 -13.50
N ALA A 100 -6.73 -15.80 -14.30
CA ALA A 100 -7.16 -16.62 -15.43
C ALA A 100 -7.95 -17.85 -14.97
N PHE A 101 -7.53 -18.51 -13.88
CA PHE A 101 -8.28 -19.61 -13.27
C PHE A 101 -9.68 -19.17 -12.87
N ILE A 102 -9.79 -18.03 -12.16
CA ILE A 102 -11.09 -17.52 -11.71
C ILE A 102 -12.00 -17.20 -12.90
N LYS A 103 -11.46 -16.57 -13.95
CA LYS A 103 -12.22 -16.28 -15.17
C LYS A 103 -12.73 -17.56 -15.84
N ASP A 104 -11.85 -18.55 -16.00
CA ASP A 104 -12.23 -19.84 -16.58
C ASP A 104 -13.24 -20.59 -15.70
N TYR A 105 -13.09 -20.48 -14.38
CA TYR A 105 -13.99 -21.08 -13.40
C TYR A 105 -15.40 -20.50 -13.51
N ILE A 106 -15.52 -19.18 -13.58
CA ILE A 106 -16.81 -18.46 -13.74
C ILE A 106 -17.45 -18.81 -15.08
N SER A 107 -16.66 -18.81 -16.16
CA SER A 107 -17.11 -19.11 -17.52
C SER A 107 -17.48 -20.58 -17.73
N GLY A 108 -17.15 -21.47 -16.77
CA GLY A 108 -17.34 -22.91 -16.91
C GLY A 108 -16.40 -23.56 -17.93
N ASN A 109 -15.25 -22.95 -18.18
CA ASN A 109 -14.20 -23.49 -19.06
C ASN A 109 -13.48 -24.68 -18.40
N ASP A 110 -12.67 -25.38 -19.19
CA ASP A 110 -11.85 -26.48 -18.70
C ASP A 110 -10.74 -25.99 -17.74
N LEU A 111 -10.67 -26.62 -16.57
CA LEU A 111 -9.76 -26.27 -15.48
C LEU A 111 -8.60 -27.28 -15.32
N GLU A 112 -8.54 -28.35 -16.12
CA GLU A 112 -7.49 -29.38 -16.00
C GLU A 112 -6.07 -28.81 -16.10
N LYS A 113 -5.88 -27.74 -16.88
CA LYS A 113 -4.60 -27.04 -17.01
C LYS A 113 -4.06 -26.46 -15.70
N TYR A 114 -4.91 -26.25 -14.70
CA TYR A 114 -4.52 -25.74 -13.39
C TYR A 114 -4.31 -26.84 -12.33
N ALA A 115 -4.61 -28.10 -12.63
CA ALA A 115 -4.64 -29.17 -11.63
C ALA A 115 -3.30 -29.36 -10.90
N ASN A 116 -2.18 -29.18 -11.60
CA ASN A 116 -0.84 -29.34 -11.02
C ASN A 116 -0.27 -28.07 -10.39
N ARG A 117 -1.05 -26.97 -10.35
CA ARG A 117 -0.64 -25.69 -9.77
C ARG A 117 -1.05 -25.61 -8.30
N THR A 118 -0.44 -24.70 -7.56
CA THR A 118 -0.66 -24.46 -6.14
C THR A 118 -0.55 -22.98 -5.81
N THR A 119 -1.47 -22.51 -4.97
CA THR A 119 -1.50 -21.14 -4.45
C THR A 119 -0.98 -21.06 -3.01
N SER A 120 -0.92 -22.20 -2.33
CA SER A 120 -0.32 -22.38 -1.00
C SER A 120 0.05 -23.84 -0.78
N SER A 121 1.00 -24.11 0.12
CA SER A 121 1.32 -25.46 0.58
C SER A 121 0.47 -25.91 1.78
N SER A 122 -0.37 -25.05 2.36
CA SER A 122 -1.17 -25.34 3.55
C SER A 122 -2.56 -24.70 3.52
N SER A 123 -3.59 -25.44 3.95
CA SER A 123 -4.94 -24.90 4.19
C SER A 123 -5.04 -24.22 5.54
N MET A 124 -3.95 -24.19 6.32
CA MET A 124 -3.89 -23.49 7.60
C MET A 124 -3.48 -22.01 7.43
N GLU A 125 -3.45 -21.52 6.20
CA GLU A 125 -3.16 -20.12 5.89
C GLU A 125 -4.43 -19.29 5.83
N TYR A 126 -4.33 -18.00 6.10
CA TYR A 126 -5.36 -17.05 5.69
C TYR A 126 -5.04 -16.62 4.27
N THR A 127 -5.56 -17.36 3.28
CA THR A 127 -5.33 -17.04 1.86
C THR A 127 -6.31 -15.97 1.37
N GLU A 128 -5.94 -15.26 0.30
CA GLU A 128 -6.88 -14.38 -0.39
C GLU A 128 -8.07 -15.17 -0.97
N PHE A 129 -9.21 -14.51 -1.15
CA PHE A 129 -10.46 -15.17 -1.58
C PHE A 129 -10.30 -16.08 -2.81
N LYS A 130 -9.64 -15.58 -3.86
CA LYS A 130 -9.43 -16.34 -5.10
C LYS A 130 -8.57 -17.59 -4.87
N ALA A 131 -7.55 -17.49 -4.03
CA ALA A 131 -6.68 -18.60 -3.67
C ALA A 131 -7.43 -19.63 -2.81
N ALA A 132 -8.28 -19.20 -1.88
CA ALA A 132 -9.14 -20.07 -1.09
C ALA A 132 -10.14 -20.85 -1.97
N VAL A 133 -10.76 -20.18 -2.95
CA VAL A 133 -11.60 -20.84 -3.96
C VAL A 133 -10.80 -21.88 -4.74
N PHE A 134 -9.59 -21.54 -5.20
CA PHE A 134 -8.74 -22.47 -5.94
C PHE A 134 -8.40 -23.73 -5.11
N ILE A 135 -8.02 -23.55 -3.84
CA ILE A 135 -7.73 -24.65 -2.91
C ILE A 135 -8.98 -25.52 -2.70
N GLY A 136 -10.15 -24.90 -2.50
CA GLY A 136 -11.42 -25.60 -2.39
C GLY A 136 -11.77 -26.41 -3.64
N TRP A 137 -11.55 -25.86 -4.83
CA TRP A 137 -11.70 -26.57 -6.09
C TRP A 137 -10.75 -27.78 -6.19
N LYS A 138 -9.48 -27.63 -5.78
CA LYS A 138 -8.53 -28.76 -5.71
C LYS A 138 -9.00 -29.84 -4.75
N MET A 139 -9.44 -29.49 -3.54
CA MET A 139 -9.97 -30.45 -2.56
C MET A 139 -11.20 -31.22 -3.08
N LYS A 140 -11.99 -30.60 -3.96
CA LYS A 140 -13.15 -31.23 -4.60
C LYS A 140 -12.76 -32.18 -5.73
N THR A 141 -11.69 -31.87 -6.46
CA THR A 141 -11.31 -32.55 -7.71
C THR A 141 -10.12 -33.49 -7.57
N GLN A 142 -9.39 -33.40 -6.46
CA GLN A 142 -8.19 -34.17 -6.18
C GLN A 142 -8.26 -34.77 -4.77
N ASP A 143 -7.73 -35.98 -4.62
CA ASP A 143 -7.70 -36.70 -3.33
C ASP A 143 -6.45 -36.39 -2.48
N ALA A 144 -5.54 -35.54 -2.99
CA ALA A 144 -4.27 -35.24 -2.31
C ALA A 144 -4.40 -34.04 -1.36
N PRO A 145 -4.05 -34.17 -0.07
CA PRO A 145 -3.91 -33.03 0.82
C PRO A 145 -2.75 -32.11 0.37
N LEU A 146 -2.79 -30.85 0.78
CA LEU A 146 -1.69 -29.91 0.54
C LEU A 146 -0.41 -30.40 1.25
N GLU A 147 0.74 -30.19 0.62
CA GLU A 147 1.97 -30.92 0.98
C GLU A 147 2.47 -30.59 2.40
N HIS A 148 2.36 -29.34 2.86
CA HIS A 148 2.76 -29.01 4.23
C HIS A 148 1.82 -29.66 5.25
N ASP A 149 0.50 -29.62 5.05
CA ASP A 149 -0.46 -30.20 6.00
C ASP A 149 -0.30 -31.71 6.12
N LYS A 150 -0.08 -32.37 4.98
CA LYS A 150 0.27 -33.79 4.90
C LYS A 150 1.56 -34.10 5.68
N GLY A 151 2.61 -33.30 5.47
CA GLY A 151 3.87 -33.42 6.20
C GLY A 151 3.69 -33.24 7.71
N ALA A 152 2.94 -32.22 8.12
CA ALA A 152 2.67 -31.90 9.52
C ALA A 152 1.84 -33.00 10.23
N ILE A 153 0.81 -33.54 9.57
CA ILE A 153 0.03 -34.67 10.12
C ILE A 153 0.89 -35.92 10.23
N ARG A 154 1.71 -36.24 9.21
CA ARG A 154 2.61 -37.39 9.26
C ARG A 154 3.66 -37.27 10.35
N TRP A 155 4.19 -36.07 10.55
CA TRP A 155 5.09 -35.78 11.66
C TRP A 155 4.42 -35.91 13.03
N GLY A 156 3.24 -35.33 13.21
CA GLY A 156 2.54 -35.33 14.49
C GLY A 156 1.96 -36.69 14.90
N TYR A 157 1.54 -37.52 13.94
CA TYR A 157 0.77 -38.75 14.21
C TYR A 157 1.44 -40.05 13.77
N PHE A 158 2.48 -39.99 12.92
CA PHE A 158 3.07 -41.17 12.28
C PHE A 158 4.60 -41.25 12.39
N ASP A 159 5.25 -40.36 13.16
CA ASP A 159 6.71 -40.30 13.38
C ASP A 159 7.53 -40.13 12.07
N ASP A 160 6.93 -39.50 11.06
CA ASP A 160 7.59 -39.13 9.80
C ASP A 160 8.30 -37.78 9.94
N LYS A 161 9.62 -37.75 9.76
CA LYS A 161 10.42 -36.53 9.94
C LYS A 161 10.58 -35.69 8.68
N GLY A 162 9.96 -36.07 7.56
CA GLY A 162 10.11 -35.39 6.28
C GLY A 162 9.91 -33.87 6.37
N VAL A 163 8.85 -33.40 7.03
CA VAL A 163 8.57 -31.95 7.18
C VAL A 163 9.71 -31.16 7.84
N VAL A 164 10.44 -31.79 8.77
CA VAL A 164 11.58 -31.16 9.48
C VAL A 164 12.87 -31.33 8.68
N GLU A 165 13.10 -32.51 8.12
CA GLU A 165 14.32 -32.83 7.36
C GLU A 165 14.39 -32.06 6.03
N GLU A 166 13.24 -31.83 5.40
CA GLU A 166 13.09 -31.03 4.18
C GLU A 166 13.01 -29.52 4.46
N LYS A 167 13.03 -29.12 5.75
CA LYS A 167 12.85 -27.74 6.20
C LYS A 167 11.63 -27.08 5.53
N MET A 168 10.47 -27.74 5.52
CA MET A 168 9.27 -27.15 4.90
C MET A 168 8.94 -25.82 5.57
N LEU A 169 8.51 -24.83 4.77
CA LEU A 169 8.25 -23.49 5.28
C LEU A 169 7.09 -23.49 6.28
N PHE A 170 7.35 -22.87 7.43
CA PHE A 170 6.36 -22.73 8.50
C PHE A 170 6.42 -21.34 9.14
N GLY A 171 5.28 -20.66 9.23
CA GLY A 171 5.13 -19.39 9.94
C GLY A 171 3.76 -19.28 10.58
N THR A 172 3.69 -19.05 11.88
CA THR A 172 2.40 -19.01 12.61
C THR A 172 2.08 -17.59 13.10
N ASP A 173 1.01 -17.39 13.87
CA ASP A 173 0.58 -16.07 14.32
C ASP A 173 1.65 -15.24 15.03
N SER A 174 2.52 -15.89 15.82
CA SER A 174 3.63 -15.21 16.51
C SER A 174 4.74 -14.75 15.56
N ASP A 175 4.79 -15.30 14.36
CA ASP A 175 5.77 -14.95 13.32
C ASP A 175 5.28 -13.78 12.45
N VAL A 176 3.96 -13.49 12.46
CA VAL A 176 3.39 -12.29 11.83
C VAL A 176 4.01 -11.05 12.47
N SER A 177 4.45 -10.09 11.65
CA SER A 177 5.25 -8.92 12.06
C SER A 177 6.69 -9.20 12.53
N THR A 178 7.09 -10.47 12.69
CA THR A 178 8.50 -10.84 12.93
C THR A 178 9.26 -10.99 11.62
N PHE A 179 8.61 -11.57 10.62
CA PHE A 179 9.13 -11.73 9.26
C PHE A 179 8.33 -10.89 8.28
N GLY A 180 9.00 -10.29 7.30
CA GLY A 180 8.37 -9.46 6.27
C GLY A 180 7.55 -10.27 5.27
N ASP A 181 7.89 -11.55 5.07
CA ASP A 181 7.27 -12.49 4.14
C ASP A 181 6.34 -13.50 4.83
N ILE A 182 5.97 -13.26 6.08
CA ILE A 182 4.93 -14.01 6.79
C ILE A 182 3.76 -13.06 7.01
N GLN A 183 2.81 -13.10 6.09
CA GLN A 183 1.65 -12.20 6.08
C GLN A 183 0.35 -12.99 6.05
N ARG A 184 -0.73 -12.30 6.40
CA ARG A 184 -2.09 -12.82 6.25
C ARG A 184 -2.66 -12.25 4.97
N PHE A 185 -3.44 -13.06 4.29
CA PHE A 185 -4.12 -12.69 3.05
C PHE A 185 -3.17 -12.12 1.99
N ASP A 186 -2.01 -12.75 1.87
CA ASP A 186 -1.09 -12.51 0.78
C ASP A 186 -1.21 -13.61 -0.26
N TYR A 187 -0.51 -13.38 -1.37
CA TYR A 187 -0.47 -14.31 -2.46
C TYR A 187 0.87 -14.24 -3.19
N GLY A 188 1.38 -15.42 -3.55
CA GLY A 188 2.58 -15.59 -4.36
C GLY A 188 3.85 -15.79 -3.54
N THR A 189 4.90 -16.22 -4.23
CA THR A 189 6.16 -16.61 -3.60
C THR A 189 6.98 -15.44 -3.08
N ASP A 190 6.68 -14.23 -3.58
CA ASP A 190 7.49 -13.04 -3.44
C ASP A 190 6.68 -11.92 -2.75
N PRO A 191 7.10 -11.46 -1.56
CA PRO A 191 6.37 -10.45 -0.79
C PRO A 191 6.32 -9.08 -1.49
N LEU A 192 7.34 -8.72 -2.27
CA LEU A 192 7.34 -7.48 -3.04
C LEU A 192 6.31 -7.53 -4.18
N LEU A 193 6.12 -8.72 -4.78
CA LEU A 193 5.09 -8.97 -5.78
C LEU A 193 3.69 -8.79 -5.17
N ALA A 194 3.44 -9.41 -4.01
CA ALA A 194 2.17 -9.31 -3.31
C ALA A 194 1.78 -7.84 -3.04
N MET A 195 2.69 -7.04 -2.49
CA MET A 195 2.43 -5.64 -2.19
C MET A 195 2.27 -4.76 -3.45
N TYR A 196 3.02 -5.07 -4.51
CA TYR A 196 2.85 -4.39 -5.80
C TYR A 196 1.49 -4.71 -6.44
N GLN A 197 1.03 -5.96 -6.34
CA GLN A 197 -0.31 -6.36 -6.78
C GLN A 197 -1.40 -5.75 -5.91
N GLU A 198 -1.20 -5.61 -4.60
CA GLU A 198 -2.16 -4.90 -3.74
C GLU A 198 -2.35 -3.46 -4.21
N ILE A 199 -1.29 -2.70 -4.50
CA ILE A 199 -1.40 -1.35 -5.09
C ILE A 199 -2.11 -1.41 -6.44
N THR A 200 -1.74 -2.37 -7.28
CA THR A 200 -2.33 -2.53 -8.62
C THR A 200 -3.85 -2.73 -8.54
N GLY A 201 -4.32 -3.64 -7.68
CA GLY A 201 -5.74 -3.88 -7.44
C GLY A 201 -6.44 -2.66 -6.85
N GLN A 202 -5.85 -2.04 -5.81
CA GLN A 202 -6.39 -0.83 -5.18
C GLN A 202 -6.63 0.30 -6.20
N LEU A 203 -5.69 0.53 -7.12
CA LEU A 203 -5.83 1.58 -8.13
C LEU A 203 -6.80 1.21 -9.25
N ARG A 204 -6.84 -0.05 -9.69
CA ARG A 204 -7.75 -0.51 -10.76
C ARG A 204 -9.21 -0.49 -10.35
N PHE A 205 -9.49 -0.87 -9.11
CA PHE A 205 -10.85 -1.00 -8.59
C PHE A 205 -11.32 0.21 -7.79
N LEU A 206 -10.48 1.24 -7.60
CA LEU A 206 -10.88 2.44 -6.88
C LEU A 206 -12.19 3.08 -7.42
N PRO A 207 -12.39 3.23 -8.75
CA PRO A 207 -13.67 3.71 -9.27
C PRO A 207 -14.86 2.81 -8.90
N ASN A 208 -14.70 1.49 -8.96
CA ASN A 208 -15.72 0.53 -8.52
C ASN A 208 -16.05 0.72 -7.04
N SER A 209 -15.03 0.78 -6.17
CA SER A 209 -15.24 0.97 -4.72
C SER A 209 -15.95 2.30 -4.40
N VAL A 210 -15.76 3.34 -5.22
CA VAL A 210 -16.55 4.59 -5.10
C VAL A 210 -18.02 4.33 -5.40
N ILE A 211 -18.35 3.66 -6.50
CA ILE A 211 -19.75 3.32 -6.85
C ILE A 211 -20.38 2.45 -5.76
N GLU A 212 -19.70 1.41 -5.30
CA GLU A 212 -20.17 0.52 -4.23
C GLU A 212 -20.48 1.28 -2.95
N ARG A 213 -19.68 2.31 -2.62
CA ARG A 213 -19.95 3.17 -1.47
C ARG A 213 -21.27 3.93 -1.61
N PHE A 214 -21.62 4.37 -2.82
CA PHE A 214 -22.92 4.99 -3.09
C PHE A 214 -24.06 3.97 -3.12
N ILE A 215 -23.83 2.74 -3.61
CA ILE A 215 -24.81 1.64 -3.54
C ILE A 215 -25.19 1.36 -2.09
N GLN A 216 -24.19 1.21 -1.21
CA GLN A 216 -24.40 0.98 0.22
C GLN A 216 -25.23 2.10 0.89
N ALA A 217 -25.01 3.34 0.47
CA ALA A 217 -25.74 4.50 0.97
C ALA A 217 -27.20 4.55 0.49
N ARG A 218 -27.42 4.21 -0.78
CA ARG A 218 -28.73 4.25 -1.44
C ARG A 218 -29.63 3.09 -1.01
N ALA A 219 -29.06 1.89 -0.97
CA ALA A 219 -29.76 0.64 -0.74
C ALA A 219 -29.06 -0.23 0.32
N PRO A 220 -28.98 0.26 1.58
CA PRO A 220 -28.46 -0.51 2.70
C PRO A 220 -29.44 -1.60 3.11
N ARG A 221 -28.93 -2.62 3.82
CA ARG A 221 -29.72 -3.73 4.34
C ARG A 221 -30.83 -3.28 5.31
N ASP A 222 -30.53 -2.31 6.17
CA ASP A 222 -31.53 -1.66 7.01
C ASP A 222 -31.92 -0.32 6.39
N PRO A 223 -33.20 -0.11 6.00
CA PRO A 223 -33.65 1.14 5.39
C PRO A 223 -33.38 2.40 6.23
N ARG A 224 -33.14 2.26 7.54
CA ARG A 224 -32.79 3.37 8.44
C ARG A 224 -31.36 3.88 8.25
N ASP A 225 -30.48 3.08 7.64
CA ASP A 225 -29.09 3.43 7.36
C ASP A 225 -28.95 4.17 6.02
N ARG A 226 -30.06 4.44 5.32
CA ARG A 226 -30.06 5.19 4.06
C ARG A 226 -29.52 6.60 4.30
N GLU A 227 -28.49 6.98 3.56
CA GLU A 227 -27.89 8.31 3.61
C GLU A 227 -28.08 9.05 2.27
N PRO A 228 -28.38 10.36 2.29
CA PRO A 228 -28.39 11.16 1.06
C PRO A 228 -27.04 11.08 0.34
N LEU A 229 -27.06 10.94 -0.99
CA LEU A 229 -25.84 10.73 -1.78
C LEU A 229 -24.85 11.90 -1.65
N GLU A 230 -25.35 13.11 -1.41
CA GLU A 230 -24.53 14.31 -1.18
C GLU A 230 -23.71 14.23 0.12
N THR A 231 -24.12 13.38 1.06
CA THR A 231 -23.51 13.24 2.38
C THR A 231 -22.61 12.02 2.55
N VAL A 232 -22.60 11.11 1.56
CA VAL A 232 -21.78 9.89 1.57
C VAL A 232 -20.32 10.22 1.82
N ASN A 233 -19.68 9.65 2.85
CA ASN A 233 -18.29 10.01 3.16
C ASN A 233 -17.29 9.35 2.19
N LEU A 234 -16.57 10.15 1.41
CA LEU A 234 -15.43 9.74 0.59
C LEU A 234 -14.12 10.26 1.23
N SER A 235 -13.49 9.43 2.06
CA SER A 235 -12.31 9.86 2.82
C SER A 235 -11.02 9.76 2.00
N VAL A 236 -10.58 10.88 1.42
CA VAL A 236 -9.28 11.01 0.72
C VAL A 236 -8.14 10.43 1.55
N LYS A 237 -8.07 10.81 2.83
CA LYS A 237 -7.05 10.32 3.76
C LYS A 237 -7.05 8.79 3.88
N ARG A 238 -8.22 8.15 3.97
CA ARG A 238 -8.32 6.68 4.08
C ARG A 238 -7.76 6.00 2.83
N TYR A 239 -8.11 6.48 1.64
CA TYR A 239 -7.60 5.95 0.37
C TYR A 239 -6.09 6.17 0.24
N ALA A 240 -5.60 7.37 0.52
CA ALA A 240 -4.16 7.68 0.47
C ALA A 240 -3.35 6.85 1.47
N SER A 241 -3.81 6.74 2.72
CA SER A 241 -3.12 5.94 3.75
C SER A 241 -3.09 4.45 3.41
N ARG A 242 -4.12 3.93 2.73
CA ARG A 242 -4.16 2.54 2.28
C ARG A 242 -3.09 2.26 1.21
N LEU A 243 -3.03 3.08 0.17
CA LEU A 243 -1.98 3.00 -0.86
C LEU A 243 -0.57 3.16 -0.25
N ALA A 244 -0.40 4.13 0.65
CA ALA A 244 0.85 4.36 1.34
C ALA A 244 1.24 3.23 2.33
N SER A 245 0.28 2.40 2.77
CA SER A 245 0.56 1.24 3.61
C SER A 245 1.26 0.15 2.83
N ALA A 246 0.71 -0.26 1.68
CA ALA A 246 1.34 -1.22 0.78
C ALA A 246 2.70 -0.68 0.28
N TYR A 247 2.77 0.61 -0.04
CA TYR A 247 4.03 1.30 -0.35
C TYR A 247 5.07 1.15 0.77
N GLY A 248 4.68 1.44 2.01
CA GLY A 248 5.54 1.32 3.18
C GLY A 248 6.02 -0.11 3.43
N GLY A 249 5.18 -1.10 3.14
CA GLY A 249 5.56 -2.51 3.15
C GLY A 249 6.68 -2.79 2.16
N MET A 250 6.58 -2.31 0.91
CA MET A 250 7.66 -2.46 -0.08
C MET A 250 8.96 -1.79 0.37
N LEU A 251 8.89 -0.61 0.98
CA LEU A 251 10.06 0.08 1.52
C LEU A 251 10.75 -0.69 2.64
N SER A 252 9.99 -1.44 3.44
CA SER A 252 10.54 -2.18 4.57
C SER A 252 11.58 -3.22 4.15
N TRP A 253 11.49 -3.75 2.92
CA TRP A 253 12.46 -4.71 2.38
C TRP A 253 13.85 -4.14 2.14
N PHE A 254 13.99 -2.81 2.05
CA PHE A 254 15.31 -2.17 1.94
C PHE A 254 16.02 -1.99 3.28
N ARG A 255 15.40 -2.38 4.40
CA ARG A 255 15.97 -2.35 5.74
C ARG A 255 16.65 -3.68 6.07
N SER A 256 17.89 -3.62 6.55
CA SER A 256 18.67 -4.81 6.90
C SER A 256 18.08 -5.66 8.04
N GLU A 257 17.26 -5.04 8.89
CA GLU A 257 16.59 -5.68 10.02
C GLU A 257 15.29 -6.39 9.63
N THR A 258 14.79 -6.18 8.41
CA THR A 258 13.63 -6.94 7.92
C THR A 258 14.06 -8.38 7.71
N ARG A 259 13.38 -9.31 8.37
CA ARG A 259 13.67 -10.74 8.29
C ARG A 259 12.83 -11.39 7.20
N SER A 260 13.37 -12.40 6.55
CA SER A 260 12.64 -13.22 5.58
C SER A 260 12.71 -14.68 6.03
N ARG A 261 11.57 -15.31 6.26
CA ARG A 261 11.49 -16.72 6.57
C ARG A 261 12.02 -17.54 5.40
N ARG A 262 11.69 -17.18 4.15
CA ARG A 262 12.22 -17.86 2.95
C ARG A 262 13.75 -17.88 2.96
N VAL A 263 14.38 -16.72 3.16
CA VAL A 263 15.85 -16.61 3.16
C VAL A 263 16.46 -17.29 4.38
N GLU A 264 15.92 -17.07 5.57
CA GLU A 264 16.49 -17.60 6.80
C GLU A 264 16.40 -19.13 6.89
N ASN A 265 15.42 -19.75 6.21
CA ASN A 265 15.24 -21.20 6.18
C ASN A 265 16.39 -21.94 5.46
N ASP A 266 17.15 -21.26 4.61
CA ASP A 266 18.32 -21.81 3.93
C ASP A 266 19.55 -21.94 4.86
N PHE A 267 19.50 -21.36 6.07
CA PHE A 267 20.61 -21.39 7.02
C PHE A 267 20.36 -22.41 8.14
N ASP A 268 21.42 -23.06 8.61
CA ASP A 268 21.33 -24.07 9.68
C ASP A 268 21.09 -23.47 11.07
N PHE A 269 21.45 -22.20 11.26
CA PHE A 269 21.19 -21.44 12.48
C PHE A 269 21.07 -19.95 12.17
N ILE A 270 20.44 -19.20 13.07
CA ILE A 270 20.29 -17.74 12.97
C ILE A 270 21.03 -17.09 14.13
N GLY A 271 22.14 -16.42 13.83
CA GLY A 271 22.92 -15.68 14.84
C GLY A 271 23.87 -14.65 14.26
N ASP A 272 24.73 -14.08 15.10
CA ASP A 272 25.72 -13.08 14.68
C ASP A 272 26.79 -13.67 13.76
N LEU A 273 27.10 -14.96 13.90
CA LEU A 273 28.16 -15.64 13.15
C LEU A 273 27.89 -15.76 11.65
N ASN A 274 26.61 -15.76 11.24
CA ASN A 274 26.19 -15.80 9.84
C ASN A 274 25.40 -14.55 9.42
N LYS A 275 25.47 -13.46 10.20
CA LYS A 275 24.70 -12.25 9.93
C LYS A 275 25.03 -11.62 8.57
N GLU A 276 26.31 -11.53 8.22
CA GLU A 276 26.75 -10.96 6.93
C GLU A 276 26.22 -11.78 5.74
N GLU A 277 26.31 -13.11 5.83
CA GLU A 277 25.81 -14.02 4.79
C GLU A 277 24.29 -13.91 4.62
N ARG A 278 23.54 -13.80 5.72
CA ARG A 278 22.08 -13.61 5.66
C ARG A 278 21.69 -12.26 5.07
N ILE A 279 22.37 -11.18 5.45
CA ILE A 279 22.14 -9.85 4.88
C ILE A 279 22.37 -9.86 3.37
N LYS A 280 23.44 -10.53 2.92
CA LYS A 280 23.71 -10.70 1.50
C LYS A 280 22.63 -11.52 0.79
N ALA A 281 22.21 -12.65 1.36
CA ALA A 281 21.15 -13.47 0.79
C ALA A 281 19.81 -12.72 0.71
N HIS A 282 19.49 -11.90 1.71
CA HIS A 282 18.32 -11.02 1.68
C HIS A 282 18.45 -9.98 0.55
N TRP A 283 19.60 -9.33 0.42
CA TRP A 283 19.86 -8.40 -0.68
C TRP A 283 19.72 -9.05 -2.06
N ASP A 284 20.26 -10.25 -2.24
CA ASP A 284 20.14 -11.01 -3.50
C ASP A 284 18.67 -11.38 -3.78
N TYR A 285 17.92 -11.80 -2.75
CA TYR A 285 16.50 -12.10 -2.85
C TYR A 285 15.66 -10.87 -3.24
N LEU A 286 15.92 -9.71 -2.63
CA LEU A 286 15.25 -8.45 -2.98
C LEU A 286 15.53 -8.03 -4.43
N ASN A 287 16.79 -8.10 -4.88
CA ASN A 287 17.13 -7.71 -6.25
C ASN A 287 16.46 -8.62 -7.28
N ARG A 288 16.40 -9.93 -7.02
CA ARG A 288 15.67 -10.87 -7.89
C ARG A 288 14.18 -10.51 -8.02
N GLN A 289 13.54 -10.15 -6.91
CA GLN A 289 12.14 -9.71 -6.93
C GLN A 289 11.98 -8.41 -7.73
N LEU A 290 12.85 -7.42 -7.49
CA LEU A 290 12.84 -6.15 -8.24
C LEU A 290 13.05 -6.38 -9.74
N GLU A 291 13.98 -7.24 -10.14
CA GLU A 291 14.22 -7.58 -11.54
C GLU A 291 12.99 -8.18 -12.20
N THR A 292 12.34 -9.13 -11.53
CA THR A 292 11.11 -9.79 -11.99
C THR A 292 9.98 -8.79 -12.16
N LEU A 293 9.89 -7.80 -11.27
CA LEU A 293 8.91 -6.72 -11.33
C LEU A 293 9.33 -5.55 -12.24
N GLY A 294 10.38 -5.69 -13.04
CA GLY A 294 10.80 -4.67 -14.02
C GLY A 294 11.61 -3.50 -13.45
N GLY A 295 12.09 -3.61 -12.22
CA GLY A 295 13.01 -2.68 -11.57
C GLY A 295 12.34 -1.73 -10.57
N VAL A 296 13.19 -1.00 -9.83
CA VAL A 296 12.80 -0.04 -8.78
C VAL A 296 11.85 1.04 -9.31
N ASP A 297 12.13 1.57 -10.49
CA ASP A 297 11.30 2.60 -11.14
C ASP A 297 9.85 2.15 -11.32
N ARG A 298 9.63 0.89 -11.72
CA ARG A 298 8.28 0.33 -11.85
C ARG A 298 7.64 0.12 -10.48
N VAL A 299 8.35 -0.57 -9.59
CA VAL A 299 7.81 -1.02 -8.29
C VAL A 299 7.47 0.15 -7.37
N LEU A 300 8.23 1.24 -7.41
CA LEU A 300 8.12 2.32 -6.42
C LEU A 300 7.67 3.67 -6.99
N PHE A 301 7.71 3.89 -8.32
CA PHE A 301 7.50 5.25 -8.87
C PHE A 301 6.51 5.31 -10.04
N SER A 302 6.33 4.25 -10.82
CA SER A 302 5.56 4.29 -12.07
C SER A 302 4.08 4.68 -11.93
N TYR A 303 3.47 4.41 -10.77
CA TYR A 303 2.07 4.72 -10.52
C TYR A 303 1.86 6.07 -9.85
N LEU A 304 2.91 6.81 -9.49
CA LEU A 304 2.78 8.08 -8.79
C LEU A 304 2.18 9.16 -9.72
N PRO A 305 1.42 10.13 -9.16
CA PRO A 305 0.81 11.22 -9.92
C PRO A 305 1.82 12.34 -10.20
N VAL A 306 3.07 11.99 -10.50
CA VAL A 306 4.15 12.94 -10.83
C VAL A 306 4.85 12.45 -12.08
N ASP A 307 5.09 13.36 -13.02
CA ASP A 307 5.84 13.04 -14.23
C ASP A 307 7.33 12.91 -13.91
N MET A 308 7.83 11.68 -14.01
CA MET A 308 9.21 11.33 -13.73
C MET A 308 9.82 10.60 -14.94
N GLU A 309 11.11 10.83 -15.20
CA GLU A 309 11.85 10.15 -16.26
C GLU A 309 12.26 8.74 -15.81
N LEU A 310 11.33 7.78 -15.91
CA LEU A 310 11.51 6.41 -15.43
C LEU A 310 12.04 5.46 -16.51
N LYS A 311 12.93 4.54 -16.12
CA LYS A 311 13.44 3.45 -16.94
C LYS A 311 12.54 2.22 -16.79
N LEU A 312 11.40 2.24 -17.49
CA LEU A 312 10.46 1.12 -17.46
C LEU A 312 10.91 0.03 -18.45
N LYS A 313 11.11 -1.19 -17.96
CA LYS A 313 11.30 -2.39 -18.81
C LYS A 313 9.98 -2.76 -19.52
N GLY A 314 9.98 -3.71 -20.45
CA GLY A 314 8.80 -4.10 -21.24
C GLY A 314 7.62 -4.66 -20.41
N GLU A 315 6.64 -5.27 -21.09
CA GLU A 315 5.52 -5.97 -20.44
C GLU A 315 6.03 -7.03 -19.45
N LEU A 316 5.29 -7.22 -18.35
CA LEU A 316 5.53 -8.31 -17.40
C LEU A 316 4.69 -9.51 -17.84
N GLU A 317 5.28 -10.71 -17.89
CA GLU A 317 4.57 -11.91 -18.36
C GLU A 317 3.42 -12.29 -17.41
N ASP A 318 3.66 -12.21 -16.10
CA ASP A 318 2.82 -12.84 -15.07
C ASP A 318 2.21 -11.87 -14.04
N VAL A 319 2.44 -10.56 -14.21
CA VAL A 319 2.15 -9.54 -13.20
C VAL A 319 1.39 -8.39 -13.84
N ALA A 320 0.27 -7.99 -13.23
CA ALA A 320 -0.46 -6.82 -13.66
C ALA A 320 0.33 -5.54 -13.34
N ILE A 321 0.42 -4.62 -14.29
CA ILE A 321 1.07 -3.31 -14.08
C ILE A 321 0.10 -2.39 -13.34
N ALA A 322 0.59 -1.75 -12.28
CA ALA A 322 -0.12 -0.72 -11.54
C ALA A 322 -0.42 0.49 -12.47
N PRO A 323 -1.68 0.90 -12.63
CA PRO A 323 -1.99 2.08 -13.42
C PRO A 323 -1.46 3.34 -12.72
N LYS A 324 -1.18 4.39 -13.50
CA LYS A 324 -0.83 5.70 -12.94
C LYS A 324 -2.00 6.27 -12.15
N ILE A 325 -1.72 6.89 -11.02
CA ILE A 325 -2.67 7.75 -10.33
C ILE A 325 -2.86 8.99 -11.21
N ASP A 326 -4.02 9.05 -11.85
CA ASP A 326 -4.38 10.08 -12.81
C ASP A 326 -5.88 10.33 -12.65
N SER A 327 -6.19 11.51 -12.13
CA SER A 327 -7.55 11.90 -11.74
C SER A 327 -8.51 11.94 -12.93
N GLU A 328 -8.05 12.36 -14.11
CA GLU A 328 -8.85 12.41 -15.33
C GLU A 328 -9.21 10.99 -15.82
N GLN A 329 -8.22 10.09 -15.84
CA GLN A 329 -8.44 8.70 -16.25
C GLN A 329 -9.36 7.95 -15.28
N MET A 330 -9.20 8.18 -13.97
CA MET A 330 -10.08 7.57 -12.96
C MET A 330 -11.50 8.12 -13.02
N ALA A 331 -11.66 9.44 -13.21
CA ALA A 331 -12.97 10.08 -13.36
C ALA A 331 -13.70 9.56 -14.60
N LYS A 332 -12.99 9.45 -15.73
CA LYS A 332 -13.54 8.87 -16.96
C LYS A 332 -13.95 7.42 -16.75
N ARG A 333 -13.12 6.61 -16.10
CA ARG A 333 -13.45 5.21 -15.81
C ARG A 333 -14.68 5.10 -14.89
N LEU A 334 -14.81 5.98 -13.92
CA LEU A 334 -15.99 6.05 -13.05
C LEU A 334 -17.26 6.32 -13.85
N GLU A 335 -17.22 7.31 -14.76
CA GLU A 335 -18.32 7.65 -15.65
C GLU A 335 -18.69 6.47 -16.56
N ASP A 336 -17.70 5.88 -17.24
CA ASP A 336 -17.89 4.72 -18.12
C ASP A 336 -18.50 3.52 -17.35
N LEU A 337 -18.09 3.30 -16.10
CA LEU A 337 -18.61 2.20 -15.27
C LEU A 337 -20.09 2.36 -14.94
N LEU A 338 -20.59 3.57 -14.68
CA LEU A 338 -22.00 3.82 -14.32
C LEU A 338 -22.99 3.47 -15.44
N ASP A 339 -22.49 3.34 -16.67
CA ASP A 339 -23.28 2.96 -17.85
C ASP A 339 -23.13 1.49 -18.24
N THR A 340 -22.31 0.72 -17.52
CA THR A 340 -22.21 -0.73 -17.71
C THR A 340 -23.44 -1.44 -17.18
N ASP A 341 -23.80 -2.59 -17.74
CA ASP A 341 -24.94 -3.40 -17.27
C ASP A 341 -24.83 -3.73 -15.76
N THR A 342 -23.60 -3.90 -15.26
CA THR A 342 -23.28 -4.15 -13.84
C THR A 342 -23.76 -3.04 -12.90
N TYR A 343 -23.63 -1.76 -13.31
CA TYR A 343 -23.89 -0.61 -12.43
C TYR A 343 -25.07 0.26 -12.87
N ALA A 344 -25.52 0.15 -14.12
CA ALA A 344 -26.70 0.85 -14.60
C ALA A 344 -27.98 0.35 -13.91
N SER A 345 -28.03 -0.95 -13.60
CA SER A 345 -29.05 -1.59 -12.78
C SER A 345 -28.38 -2.53 -11.78
N PHE A 346 -28.49 -2.26 -10.49
CA PHE A 346 -27.79 -3.01 -9.44
C PHE A 346 -28.76 -3.55 -8.39
N VAL A 347 -28.35 -4.60 -7.69
CA VAL A 347 -29.08 -5.17 -6.55
C VAL A 347 -28.54 -4.55 -5.27
N GLY A 348 -29.43 -3.96 -4.47
CA GLY A 348 -29.09 -3.36 -3.17
C GLY A 348 -28.76 -4.40 -2.11
N LEU A 349 -28.20 -3.96 -0.99
CA LEU A 349 -27.99 -4.81 0.19
C LEU A 349 -29.32 -5.20 0.88
N ASP A 350 -30.42 -4.57 0.48
CA ASP A 350 -31.79 -4.94 0.82
C ASP A 350 -32.43 -5.94 -0.17
N GLU A 351 -31.64 -6.50 -1.09
CA GLU A 351 -32.03 -7.51 -2.10
C GLU A 351 -33.00 -6.98 -3.18
N GLU A 352 -33.27 -5.68 -3.20
CA GLU A 352 -34.13 -5.03 -4.20
C GLU A 352 -33.31 -4.51 -5.39
N THR A 353 -33.92 -4.41 -6.58
CA THR A 353 -33.25 -3.89 -7.78
C THR A 353 -33.45 -2.38 -7.92
N TYR A 354 -32.37 -1.67 -8.23
CA TYR A 354 -32.34 -0.22 -8.39
C TYR A 354 -31.66 0.18 -9.69
N ALA A 355 -32.00 1.37 -10.17
CA ALA A 355 -31.27 2.08 -11.21
C ALA A 355 -30.92 3.49 -10.72
N TRP A 356 -29.83 4.05 -11.22
CA TRP A 356 -29.46 5.44 -10.94
C TRP A 356 -30.31 6.41 -11.77
N THR A 357 -30.72 7.53 -11.18
CA THR A 357 -31.19 8.67 -11.97
C THR A 357 -30.02 9.47 -12.53
N GLU A 358 -30.27 10.31 -13.53
CA GLU A 358 -29.23 11.18 -14.11
C GLU A 358 -28.67 12.16 -13.07
N GLU A 359 -29.51 12.66 -12.16
CA GLU A 359 -29.07 13.51 -11.05
C GLU A 359 -28.14 12.76 -10.10
N GLU A 360 -28.42 11.48 -9.83
CA GLU A 360 -27.60 10.65 -8.94
C GLU A 360 -26.27 10.30 -9.58
N LYS A 361 -26.27 9.95 -10.87
CA LYS A 361 -25.04 9.76 -11.65
C LYS A 361 -24.16 11.01 -11.60
N SER A 362 -24.74 12.19 -11.81
CA SER A 362 -24.01 13.46 -11.72
C SER A 362 -23.38 13.66 -10.34
N ILE A 363 -24.10 13.37 -9.25
CA ILE A 363 -23.55 13.46 -7.89
C ILE A 363 -22.35 12.50 -7.71
N ILE A 364 -22.48 11.26 -8.18
CA ILE A 364 -21.41 10.26 -8.07
C ILE A 364 -20.17 10.71 -8.83
N VAL A 365 -20.34 11.16 -10.08
CA VAL A 365 -19.24 11.62 -10.94
C VAL A 365 -18.57 12.87 -10.37
N ASP A 366 -19.34 13.89 -9.95
CA ASP A 366 -18.78 15.13 -9.41
C ASP A 366 -17.97 14.88 -8.13
N ARG A 367 -18.51 14.06 -7.23
CA ARG A 367 -17.87 13.73 -5.95
C ARG A 367 -16.69 12.77 -6.11
N GLY A 368 -16.80 11.80 -7.00
CA GLY A 368 -15.70 10.90 -7.37
C GLY A 368 -14.54 11.64 -8.02
N THR A 369 -14.84 12.55 -8.96
CA THR A 369 -13.82 13.40 -9.61
C THR A 369 -13.08 14.26 -8.59
N SER A 370 -13.82 14.89 -7.67
CA SER A 370 -13.23 15.68 -6.58
C SER A 370 -12.32 14.83 -5.67
N LEU A 371 -12.77 13.62 -5.32
CA LEU A 371 -11.96 12.64 -4.58
C LEU A 371 -10.66 12.31 -5.32
N PHE A 372 -10.72 11.99 -6.61
CA PHE A 372 -9.52 11.59 -7.37
C PHE A 372 -8.52 12.72 -7.53
N HIS A 373 -8.99 13.96 -7.73
CA HIS A 373 -8.13 15.13 -7.77
C HIS A 373 -7.42 15.37 -6.42
N GLU A 374 -8.14 15.31 -5.30
CA GLU A 374 -7.52 15.44 -3.97
C GLU A 374 -6.60 14.26 -3.62
N LEU A 375 -6.86 13.08 -4.18
CA LEU A 375 -6.08 11.87 -3.92
C LEU A 375 -4.65 11.96 -4.47
N GLU A 376 -4.43 12.62 -5.60
CA GLU A 376 -3.11 12.74 -6.23
C GLU A 376 -2.08 13.32 -5.25
N GLU A 377 -2.37 14.48 -4.68
CA GLU A 377 -1.49 15.12 -3.70
C GLU A 377 -1.46 14.35 -2.37
N ALA A 378 -2.60 13.85 -1.91
CA ALA A 378 -2.67 13.11 -0.64
C ALA A 378 -1.79 11.86 -0.62
N VAL A 379 -1.72 11.12 -1.73
CA VAL A 379 -0.82 9.96 -1.87
C VAL A 379 0.64 10.37 -1.81
N ILE A 380 1.01 11.46 -2.50
CA ILE A 380 2.38 12.00 -2.46
C ILE A 380 2.78 12.33 -1.01
N VAL A 381 1.92 13.05 -0.27
CA VAL A 381 2.18 13.43 1.13
C VAL A 381 2.46 12.19 1.99
N GLU A 382 1.59 11.18 1.90
CA GLU A 382 1.71 9.98 2.71
C GLU A 382 2.95 9.15 2.34
N ILE A 383 3.31 9.06 1.06
CA ILE A 383 4.53 8.39 0.60
C ILE A 383 5.79 9.13 1.09
N LEU A 384 5.83 10.47 0.99
CA LEU A 384 6.95 11.26 1.50
C LEU A 384 7.13 11.09 3.00
N LYS A 385 6.03 11.01 3.77
CA LYS A 385 6.05 10.67 5.21
C LYS A 385 6.63 9.27 5.47
N ARG A 386 6.47 8.30 4.55
CA ARG A 386 7.12 6.98 4.67
C ARG A 386 8.62 7.05 4.43
N TYR A 387 9.09 7.80 3.44
CA TYR A 387 10.54 7.97 3.21
C TYR A 387 11.28 8.64 4.37
N GLU A 388 10.60 9.53 5.10
CA GLU A 388 11.15 10.14 6.32
C GLU A 388 11.51 9.09 7.38
N LYS A 389 10.85 7.91 7.36
CA LYS A 389 10.91 6.90 8.42
C LYS A 389 11.44 5.53 7.99
N ALA A 390 11.70 5.30 6.70
CA ALA A 390 12.08 4.00 6.15
C ALA A 390 13.60 3.90 5.90
N PRO A 391 14.39 3.22 6.76
CA PRO A 391 15.82 3.01 6.53
C PRO A 391 16.07 2.18 5.26
N ARG A 392 17.16 2.50 4.54
CA ARG A 392 17.56 1.85 3.27
C ARG A 392 19.01 1.36 3.33
N ASP A 393 19.35 0.70 4.43
CA ASP A 393 20.71 0.29 4.77
C ASP A 393 21.11 -1.10 4.24
N LEU A 394 20.15 -1.91 3.78
CA LEU A 394 20.38 -3.29 3.37
C LEU A 394 21.48 -3.41 2.29
N GLY A 395 21.37 -2.63 1.21
CA GLY A 395 22.31 -2.70 0.09
C GLY A 395 23.75 -2.40 0.52
N LEU A 396 23.96 -1.31 1.27
CA LEU A 396 25.30 -0.93 1.74
C LEU A 396 25.88 -1.98 2.70
N LEU A 397 25.07 -2.54 3.59
CA LEU A 397 25.52 -3.58 4.52
C LEU A 397 25.83 -4.91 3.82
N ALA A 398 25.12 -5.24 2.74
CA ALA A 398 25.32 -6.46 1.96
C ALA A 398 26.58 -6.42 1.09
N THR A 399 26.87 -5.27 0.47
CA THR A 399 27.95 -5.15 -0.53
C THR A 399 29.19 -4.41 -0.01
N GLY A 400 29.06 -3.66 1.08
CA GLY A 400 30.09 -2.76 1.62
C GLY A 400 30.30 -1.47 0.82
N ALA A 401 29.70 -1.35 -0.38
CA ALA A 401 29.76 -0.18 -1.24
C ALA A 401 28.59 -0.15 -2.22
N LEU A 402 28.04 1.02 -2.52
CA LEU A 402 26.96 1.17 -3.49
C LEU A 402 27.48 1.60 -4.86
N SER A 403 27.05 0.90 -5.90
CA SER A 403 27.20 1.31 -7.29
C SER A 403 26.05 2.23 -7.72
N GLU A 404 26.24 3.02 -8.78
CA GLU A 404 25.18 3.92 -9.30
C GLU A 404 23.96 3.16 -9.83
N ASP A 405 24.15 1.90 -10.22
CA ASP A 405 23.10 1.04 -10.78
C ASP A 405 22.45 0.13 -9.71
N ASP A 406 22.88 0.23 -8.44
CA ASP A 406 22.27 -0.54 -7.36
C ASP A 406 20.85 -0.07 -7.07
N ALA A 407 19.96 -1.00 -6.74
CA ALA A 407 18.55 -0.69 -6.49
C ALA A 407 18.34 0.41 -5.42
N VAL A 408 19.15 0.44 -4.37
CA VAL A 408 19.10 1.50 -3.35
C VAL A 408 19.53 2.85 -3.91
N ALA A 409 20.59 2.89 -4.73
CA ALA A 409 21.07 4.13 -5.33
C ALA A 409 20.05 4.70 -6.33
N GLU A 410 19.45 3.85 -7.16
CA GLU A 410 18.40 4.26 -8.10
C GLU A 410 17.16 4.75 -7.35
N MET A 411 16.73 4.04 -6.30
CA MET A 411 15.64 4.47 -5.42
C MET A 411 15.91 5.86 -4.80
N GLU A 412 17.09 6.07 -4.22
CA GLU A 412 17.46 7.33 -3.59
C GLU A 412 17.51 8.49 -4.58
N LYS A 413 18.01 8.23 -5.80
CA LYS A 413 17.96 9.20 -6.90
C LYS A 413 16.52 9.60 -7.22
N ARG A 414 15.59 8.64 -7.33
CA ARG A 414 14.17 8.93 -7.59
C ARG A 414 13.48 9.67 -6.44
N ILE A 415 13.83 9.39 -5.19
CA ILE A 415 13.33 10.16 -4.04
C ILE A 415 13.77 11.63 -4.14
N ILE A 416 15.02 11.88 -4.54
CA ILE A 416 15.54 13.24 -4.74
C ILE A 416 14.79 13.95 -5.88
N GLU A 417 14.54 13.26 -7.00
CA GLU A 417 13.78 13.79 -8.13
C GLU A 417 12.34 14.14 -7.74
N LEU A 418 11.64 13.22 -7.06
CA LEU A 418 10.29 13.45 -6.54
C LEU A 418 10.26 14.64 -5.59
N ALA A 419 11.17 14.68 -4.61
CA ALA A 419 11.25 15.78 -3.65
C ALA A 419 11.53 17.11 -4.35
N LYS A 420 12.37 17.12 -5.39
CA LYS A 420 12.65 18.31 -6.20
C LYS A 420 11.40 18.82 -6.93
N SER A 421 10.64 17.93 -7.59
CA SER A 421 9.40 18.31 -8.26
C SER A 421 8.42 18.93 -7.25
N VAL A 422 8.18 18.24 -6.13
CA VAL A 422 7.27 18.73 -5.10
C VAL A 422 7.69 20.09 -4.51
N LEU A 423 8.98 20.27 -4.24
CA LEU A 423 9.48 21.48 -3.58
C LEU A 423 9.54 22.72 -4.49
N ALA A 424 9.79 22.53 -5.79
CA ALA A 424 10.19 23.61 -6.70
C ALA A 424 9.17 23.92 -7.80
N GLU A 425 8.22 23.02 -8.06
CA GLU A 425 7.21 23.23 -9.10
C GLU A 425 6.26 24.39 -8.74
N LYS A 426 6.06 25.27 -9.70
CA LYS A 426 5.25 26.48 -9.56
C LYS A 426 3.85 26.21 -10.08
N SER A 427 2.85 26.76 -9.41
CA SER A 427 1.47 26.65 -9.86
C SER A 427 1.24 27.48 -11.11
N ASP A 428 0.52 26.91 -12.07
CA ASP A 428 0.13 27.62 -13.29
C ASP A 428 -0.88 28.74 -13.00
N SER A 429 -1.72 28.58 -11.97
CA SER A 429 -2.86 29.46 -11.69
C SER A 429 -2.79 30.16 -10.33
N ALA A 430 -2.20 29.54 -9.30
CA ALA A 430 -2.20 30.10 -7.95
C ALA A 430 -1.25 31.32 -7.86
N ARG A 431 -1.80 32.44 -7.39
CA ARG A 431 -1.08 33.71 -7.23
C ARG A 431 -1.38 34.30 -5.86
N ILE A 432 -0.35 34.81 -5.19
CA ILE A 432 -0.49 35.52 -3.92
C ILE A 432 -0.24 37.00 -4.16
N ARG A 433 -1.26 37.81 -3.85
CA ARG A 433 -1.19 39.27 -3.94
C ARG A 433 -0.92 39.86 -2.57
N GLY A 434 -0.08 40.88 -2.55
CA GLY A 434 0.18 41.64 -1.33
C GLY A 434 1.02 42.88 -1.60
N LYS A 435 1.58 43.42 -0.51
CA LYS A 435 2.49 44.56 -0.56
C LYS A 435 3.86 44.16 -0.04
N VAL A 436 4.89 44.64 -0.73
CA VAL A 436 6.27 44.69 -0.23
C VAL A 436 6.59 46.17 -0.01
N ASP A 437 6.72 46.58 1.25
CA ASP A 437 6.67 47.97 1.70
C ASP A 437 5.41 48.68 1.18
N LYS A 438 5.54 49.52 0.14
CA LYS A 438 4.43 50.27 -0.47
C LYS A 438 4.03 49.76 -1.86
N ALA A 439 4.84 48.89 -2.47
CA ALA A 439 4.60 48.38 -3.81
C ALA A 439 3.65 47.17 -3.75
N LEU A 440 2.67 47.13 -4.64
CA LEU A 440 1.85 45.95 -4.86
C LEU A 440 2.67 44.92 -5.64
N VAL A 441 2.75 43.71 -5.12
CA VAL A 441 3.47 42.59 -5.71
C VAL A 441 2.54 41.39 -5.79
N GLU A 442 2.63 40.67 -6.90
CA GLU A 442 1.95 39.40 -7.13
C GLU A 442 3.01 38.32 -7.35
N VAL A 443 2.94 37.27 -6.54
CA VAL A 443 3.89 36.15 -6.55
C VAL A 443 3.19 34.90 -7.05
N ILE A 444 3.88 34.15 -7.91
CA ILE A 444 3.47 32.80 -8.30
C ILE A 444 3.66 31.87 -7.10
N ASP A 445 2.59 31.20 -6.67
CA ASP A 445 2.70 30.21 -5.60
C ASP A 445 3.22 28.86 -6.14
N PHE A 446 3.54 27.94 -5.24
CA PHE A 446 3.97 26.59 -5.59
C PHE A 446 2.77 25.70 -5.92
N GLN A 447 3.02 24.67 -6.73
CA GLN A 447 1.97 23.73 -7.16
C GLN A 447 1.42 22.92 -5.99
N TYR A 448 2.30 22.48 -5.09
CA TYR A 448 1.95 21.66 -3.93
C TYR A 448 1.78 22.49 -2.67
N GLU A 449 0.88 22.05 -1.79
CA GLU A 449 0.61 22.65 -0.51
C GLU A 449 1.82 22.60 0.43
N HIS A 450 1.80 23.48 1.44
CA HIS A 450 2.90 23.60 2.41
C HIS A 450 3.20 22.28 3.13
N GLU A 451 2.18 21.51 3.50
CA GLU A 451 2.37 20.22 4.18
C GLU A 451 3.14 19.23 3.29
N THR A 452 2.74 19.11 2.03
CA THR A 452 3.37 18.25 1.02
C THR A 452 4.82 18.61 0.79
N ARG A 453 5.09 19.91 0.66
CA ARG A 453 6.45 20.44 0.49
C ARG A 453 7.30 20.24 1.74
N LEU A 454 6.71 20.37 2.93
CA LEU A 454 7.40 20.07 4.19
C LEU A 454 7.75 18.58 4.30
N ALA A 455 6.83 17.68 3.90
CA ALA A 455 7.08 16.24 3.86
C ALA A 455 8.22 15.90 2.88
N ALA A 456 8.27 16.55 1.72
CA ALA A 456 9.34 16.37 0.74
C ALA A 456 10.72 16.76 1.30
N ALA A 457 10.81 17.89 2.00
CA ALA A 457 12.06 18.30 2.65
C ALA A 457 12.49 17.32 3.76
N LYS A 458 11.53 16.80 4.54
CA LYS A 458 11.79 15.81 5.60
C LYS A 458 12.18 14.43 5.07
N ALA A 459 11.70 14.04 3.90
CA ALA A 459 12.08 12.79 3.24
C ALA A 459 13.58 12.73 2.92
N LEU A 460 14.24 13.88 2.73
CA LEU A 460 15.69 14.01 2.45
C LEU A 460 16.57 14.06 3.71
N ASN A 461 16.09 13.53 4.84
CA ASN A 461 16.85 13.51 6.09
C ASN A 461 18.08 12.59 6.03
N ASP A 462 19.04 12.79 6.95
CA ASP A 462 20.30 12.03 6.94
C ASP A 462 20.23 10.69 7.67
N LYS A 463 19.05 10.28 8.17
CA LYS A 463 18.87 9.10 9.03
C LYS A 463 18.37 7.86 8.28
N THR A 464 17.62 8.05 7.20
CA THR A 464 16.95 6.94 6.50
C THR A 464 17.64 6.48 5.23
N GLY A 465 18.58 7.25 4.70
CA GLY A 465 19.33 6.83 3.52
C GLY A 465 20.36 5.76 3.84
N SER A 466 20.93 5.23 2.76
CA SER A 466 21.96 4.21 2.75
C SER A 466 23.20 4.60 3.56
N PHE A 467 23.57 5.88 3.54
CA PHE A 467 24.65 6.43 4.35
C PHE A 467 24.33 7.84 4.87
N PRO A 468 25.01 8.29 5.94
CA PRO A 468 24.87 9.67 6.40
C PRO A 468 25.22 10.65 5.29
N ALA A 469 24.37 11.65 5.05
CA ALA A 469 24.53 12.65 3.99
C ALA A 469 24.27 12.18 2.55
N TRP A 470 23.56 11.06 2.34
CA TRP A 470 23.13 10.57 1.01
C TRP A 470 22.47 11.66 0.13
N ALA A 471 21.62 12.51 0.72
CA ALA A 471 20.92 13.59 0.02
C ALA A 471 21.58 14.97 0.19
N LYS A 472 22.82 15.06 0.70
CA LYS A 472 23.41 16.35 1.07
C LYS A 472 23.54 17.31 -0.11
N GLU A 473 24.15 16.87 -1.22
CA GLU A 473 24.33 17.73 -2.39
C GLU A 473 22.98 18.15 -3.00
N ALA A 474 22.01 17.24 -3.00
CA ALA A 474 20.64 17.53 -3.43
C ALA A 474 20.00 18.61 -2.55
N LYS A 475 20.12 18.51 -1.22
CA LYS A 475 19.62 19.53 -0.28
C LYS A 475 20.26 20.89 -0.50
N GLU A 476 21.57 20.94 -0.71
CA GLU A 476 22.31 22.18 -0.96
C GLU A 476 21.82 22.85 -2.27
N LYS A 477 21.66 22.08 -3.35
CA LYS A 477 21.11 22.55 -4.63
C LYS A 477 19.66 23.03 -4.51
N LEU A 478 18.82 22.28 -3.79
CA LEU A 478 17.43 22.65 -3.55
C LEU A 478 17.31 23.92 -2.70
N HIS A 479 18.17 24.08 -1.69
CA HIS A 479 18.24 25.31 -0.92
C HIS A 479 18.51 26.52 -1.82
N GLU A 480 19.55 26.43 -2.66
CA GLU A 480 19.91 27.53 -3.57
C GLU A 480 18.79 27.85 -4.55
N GLN A 481 18.18 26.84 -5.16
CA GLN A 481 17.06 27.00 -6.10
C GLN A 481 15.85 27.64 -5.45
N LEU A 482 15.40 27.11 -4.30
CA LEU A 482 14.23 27.62 -3.60
C LEU A 482 14.48 29.02 -3.06
N LYS A 483 15.65 29.26 -2.45
CA LYS A 483 16.02 30.58 -1.93
C LYS A 483 16.02 31.63 -3.04
N LYS A 484 16.65 31.32 -4.18
CA LYS A 484 16.67 32.20 -5.34
C LYS A 484 15.25 32.49 -5.84
N ALA A 485 14.42 31.46 -5.98
CA ALA A 485 13.04 31.63 -6.43
C ALA A 485 12.22 32.55 -5.50
N VAL A 486 12.40 32.43 -4.18
CA VAL A 486 11.72 33.27 -3.19
C VAL A 486 12.24 34.71 -3.19
N GLU A 487 13.56 34.89 -3.25
CA GLU A 487 14.20 36.22 -3.30
C GLU A 487 13.82 36.99 -4.57
N GLU A 488 13.80 36.31 -5.72
CA GLU A 488 13.38 36.89 -7.00
C GLU A 488 11.88 37.25 -6.98
N ALA A 489 11.03 36.38 -6.46
CA ALA A 489 9.58 36.62 -6.38
C ALA A 489 9.23 37.87 -5.56
N LEU A 490 9.97 38.12 -4.48
CA LEU A 490 9.74 39.26 -3.58
C LEU A 490 10.66 40.46 -3.88
N ASN A 491 11.51 40.39 -4.91
CA ASN A 491 12.51 41.40 -5.24
C ASN A 491 13.43 41.77 -4.05
N ILE A 492 13.76 40.78 -3.21
CA ILE A 492 14.51 40.99 -1.94
C ILE A 492 15.88 41.64 -2.20
N GLY A 493 16.53 41.30 -3.32
CA GLY A 493 17.83 41.86 -3.69
C GLY A 493 17.87 43.39 -3.89
N HIS A 494 16.70 44.04 -4.01
CA HIS A 494 16.61 45.51 -4.09
C HIS A 494 16.57 46.21 -2.73
N PHE A 495 16.44 45.46 -1.63
CA PHE A 495 16.43 46.01 -0.27
C PHE A 495 17.83 45.91 0.34
N LYS A 496 18.30 47.01 0.95
CA LYS A 496 19.57 46.99 1.71
C LYS A 496 19.47 46.13 2.97
N ASN A 497 18.33 46.21 3.66
CA ASN A 497 17.98 45.40 4.83
C ASN A 497 16.53 44.95 4.65
N PHE A 498 16.31 43.69 4.27
CA PHE A 498 14.98 43.11 4.18
C PHE A 498 14.53 42.59 5.55
N GLU A 499 13.32 42.97 5.96
CA GLU A 499 12.66 42.45 7.16
C GLU A 499 11.28 41.92 6.76
N ASP A 500 10.83 40.82 7.37
CA ASP A 500 9.54 40.19 7.06
C ASP A 500 8.35 41.11 7.41
N GLY A 501 8.54 42.07 8.32
CA GLY A 501 7.58 43.13 8.63
C GLY A 501 7.30 44.11 7.48
N LEU A 502 8.13 44.12 6.43
CA LEU A 502 7.87 44.88 5.20
C LEU A 502 6.80 44.21 4.32
N LEU A 503 6.48 42.95 4.57
CA LEU A 503 5.48 42.20 3.81
C LEU A 503 4.09 42.39 4.41
N SER A 504 3.09 42.56 3.55
CA SER A 504 1.68 42.38 3.94
C SER A 504 1.44 40.97 4.48
N ARG A 505 0.42 40.80 5.32
CA ARG A 505 0.09 39.52 5.98
C ARG A 505 0.15 38.30 5.04
N SER A 506 -0.50 38.34 3.88
CA SER A 506 -0.50 37.22 2.92
C SER A 506 0.90 36.84 2.43
N LEU A 507 1.69 37.82 1.96
CA LEU A 507 3.08 37.60 1.52
C LEU A 507 4.00 37.20 2.68
N ARG A 508 3.74 37.70 3.89
CA ARG A 508 4.51 37.31 5.09
C ARG A 508 4.26 35.86 5.45
N GLU A 509 3.00 35.43 5.50
CA GLU A 509 2.62 34.03 5.75
C GLU A 509 3.24 33.12 4.69
N TRP A 510 3.15 33.49 3.41
CA TRP A 510 3.81 32.75 2.32
C TRP A 510 5.33 32.68 2.49
N TYR A 511 5.99 33.80 2.76
CA TYR A 511 7.44 33.85 2.95
C TYR A 511 7.88 32.98 4.12
N LEU A 512 7.18 33.04 5.26
CA LEU A 512 7.49 32.24 6.45
C LEU A 512 7.36 30.74 6.18
N LYS A 513 6.35 30.31 5.42
CA LYS A 513 6.23 28.92 4.94
C LYS A 513 7.49 28.49 4.15
N GLN A 514 7.99 29.34 3.26
CA GLN A 514 9.22 29.02 2.51
C GLN A 514 10.45 28.96 3.41
N GLN A 515 10.55 29.86 4.40
CA GLN A 515 11.66 29.83 5.36
C GLN A 515 11.66 28.56 6.22
N GLU A 516 10.49 28.01 6.54
CA GLU A 516 10.39 26.73 7.25
C GLU A 516 11.00 25.58 6.45
N ILE A 517 10.69 25.50 5.15
CA ILE A 517 11.27 24.51 4.24
C ILE A 517 12.78 24.71 4.10
N LEU A 518 13.23 25.96 3.91
CA LEU A 518 14.66 26.28 3.78
C LEU A 518 15.49 25.92 5.02
N LYS A 519 14.88 25.87 6.22
CA LYS A 519 15.58 25.42 7.44
C LYS A 519 15.91 23.92 7.42
N LEU A 520 15.12 23.12 6.70
CA LEU A 520 15.35 21.68 6.54
C LEU A 520 16.38 21.36 5.45
N LEU A 521 16.64 22.32 4.55
CA LEU A 521 17.57 22.20 3.45
C LEU A 521 18.80 23.07 3.72
N PRO A 522 19.89 22.56 4.32
CA PRO A 522 21.04 23.40 4.66
C PRO A 522 21.75 23.94 3.40
N PRO A 523 22.27 25.18 3.42
CA PRO A 523 23.05 25.73 2.33
C PRO A 523 24.40 25.04 2.18
N ALA A 524 24.97 25.10 0.96
CA ALA A 524 26.34 24.66 0.73
C ALA A 524 27.31 25.39 1.67
N LYS A 525 28.17 24.63 2.35
CA LYS A 525 29.24 25.23 3.17
C LYS A 525 30.17 26.00 2.22
N LYS A 526 30.28 27.33 2.41
CA LYS A 526 31.28 28.13 1.71
C LYS A 526 32.66 27.52 1.99
N ALA A 527 33.39 27.17 0.93
CA ALA A 527 34.78 26.74 1.06
C ALA A 527 35.56 27.80 1.86
N PRO A 528 36.42 27.41 2.82
CA PRO A 528 37.24 28.38 3.52
C PRO A 528 38.00 29.18 2.48
N SER A 529 37.85 30.50 2.50
CA SER A 529 38.62 31.38 1.63
C SER A 529 40.08 31.06 1.88
N ASN A 530 40.80 30.56 0.87
CA ASN A 530 42.25 30.46 0.90
C ASN A 530 42.78 31.87 1.17
N GLY A 531 43.01 32.15 2.46
CA GLY A 531 43.68 33.36 2.90
C GLY A 531 45.02 33.36 2.20
N LYS A 532 45.21 34.33 1.31
CA LYS A 532 46.52 34.69 0.78
C LYS A 532 47.44 34.85 1.99
N SER A 533 48.40 33.94 2.13
CA SER A 533 49.57 34.15 2.97
C SER A 533 50.32 35.34 2.38
N SER A 534 50.18 36.50 3.01
CA SER A 534 51.07 37.64 2.85
C SER A 534 52.27 37.51 3.78
#